data_AF-A0A6N8ZP66-F1
#
_entry.id   AF-A0A6N8ZP66-F1
#
_cell.length_a   1.000
_cell.length_b   1.000
_cell.length_c   1.000
_cell.angle_alpha   90.00
_cell.angle_beta   90.00
_cell.angle_gamma   90.00
#
_symmetry.space_group_name_H-M   'P 1'
#
loop_
_entity.id
_entity.type
_entity.pdbx_description
1 polymer ?
#
loop_
_entity_poly.entity_id
_entity_poly.type
_entity_poly.pdbx_seq_one_letter_code
_entity_poly.pdbx_strand_id
1 'polypeptide(L)'
;MVICGDATQALKLLPDRSVQTVVTSPPYWSLRDYGVEKQIGRDDSIVLDPFAGSGTTLLAARELGRRWVGIEIKPAFVDLIERRLRMQ
;
A
#
# COMPACT_ATOMS: atom_id res chain seq x y z
N MET A 1 -3.32 6.00 -3.62
CA MET A 1 -3.06 7.41 -3.20
C MET A 1 -2.17 7.42 -1.96
N VAL A 2 -1.39 8.47 -1.75
CA VAL A 2 -0.57 8.63 -0.53
C VAL A 2 -1.20 9.70 0.36
N ILE A 3 -1.40 9.38 1.64
CA ILE A 3 -1.89 10.31 2.66
C ILE A 3 -0.70 10.73 3.53
N CYS A 4 -0.44 12.04 3.61
CA CYS A 4 0.58 12.58 4.50
C CYS A 4 -0.01 12.80 5.89
N GLY A 5 0.47 12.07 6.90
CA GLY A 5 0.02 12.27 8.28
C GLY A 5 0.19 11.07 9.20
N ASP A 6 -0.28 11.23 10.42
CA ASP A 6 -0.32 10.16 11.42
C ASP A 6 -1.33 9.07 11.01
N ALA A 7 -0.90 7.81 11.01
CA ALA A 7 -1.72 6.68 10.59
C ALA A 7 -3.02 6.55 11.38
N THR A 8 -3.00 6.81 12.71
CA THR A 8 -4.20 6.68 13.55
C THR A 8 -5.27 7.71 13.23
N GLN A 9 -4.89 8.87 12.68
CA GLN A 9 -5.84 9.89 12.23
C GLN A 9 -6.25 9.67 10.78
N ALA A 10 -5.28 9.38 9.90
CA ALA A 10 -5.52 9.14 8.49
C ALA A 10 -6.48 7.96 8.24
N LEU A 11 -6.37 6.89 9.04
CA LEU A 11 -7.26 5.72 8.93
C LEU A 11 -8.73 6.07 9.17
N LYS A 12 -9.03 7.10 9.97
CA LYS A 12 -10.42 7.55 10.22
C LYS A 12 -11.07 8.20 9.00
N LEU A 13 -10.27 8.58 7.99
CA LEU A 13 -10.75 9.13 6.72
C LEU A 13 -11.19 8.03 5.74
N LEU A 14 -10.81 6.77 6.02
CA LEU A 14 -11.17 5.64 5.17
C LEU A 14 -12.57 5.12 5.57
N PRO A 15 -13.40 4.70 4.60
CA PRO A 15 -14.68 4.07 4.93
C PRO A 15 -14.49 2.78 5.73
N ASP A 16 -15.42 2.49 6.62
CA ASP A 16 -15.42 1.23 7.37
C ASP A 16 -15.39 0.02 6.42
N ARG A 17 -14.63 -1.02 6.80
CA ARG A 17 -14.50 -2.28 6.04
C ARG A 17 -14.00 -2.12 4.59
N SER A 18 -13.36 -1.00 4.26
CA SER A 18 -12.85 -0.73 2.92
C SER A 18 -11.50 -1.40 2.61
N VAL A 19 -10.74 -1.80 3.64
CA VAL A 19 -9.43 -2.44 3.50
C VAL A 19 -9.52 -3.93 3.86
N GLN A 20 -8.98 -4.79 2.99
CA GLN A 20 -8.98 -6.24 3.19
C GLN A 20 -7.63 -6.76 3.69
N THR A 21 -6.54 -6.00 3.49
CA THR A 21 -5.19 -6.40 3.89
C THR A 21 -4.40 -5.22 4.43
N VAL A 22 -3.81 -5.39 5.61
CA VAL A 22 -2.73 -4.55 6.09
C VAL A 22 -1.43 -5.31 5.88
N VAL A 23 -0.50 -4.69 5.18
CA VAL A 23 0.72 -5.38 4.75
C VAL A 23 1.93 -4.68 5.31
N THR A 24 2.58 -5.31 6.29
CA THR A 24 3.89 -4.85 6.81
C THR A 24 5.05 -5.41 5.99
N SER A 25 4.82 -6.49 5.23
CA SER A 25 5.76 -7.09 4.29
C SER A 25 5.00 -7.80 3.15
N PRO A 26 4.73 -7.15 2.02
CA PRO A 26 3.99 -7.79 0.93
C PRO A 26 4.76 -8.99 0.40
N PRO A 27 4.06 -9.94 -0.26
CA PRO A 27 4.72 -10.78 -1.24
C PRO A 27 5.12 -9.87 -2.41
N TYR A 28 6.16 -9.05 -2.21
CA TYR A 28 6.63 -8.04 -3.15
C TYR A 28 6.70 -8.67 -4.54
N TRP A 29 6.18 -7.98 -5.56
CA TRP A 29 6.13 -8.51 -6.93
C TRP A 29 5.51 -9.90 -7.07
N SER A 30 4.54 -10.25 -6.23
CA SER A 30 3.90 -11.57 -6.22
C SER A 30 4.88 -12.74 -6.03
N LEU A 31 6.03 -12.48 -5.40
CA LEU A 31 7.11 -13.47 -5.21
C LEU A 31 6.75 -14.63 -4.28
N ARG A 32 5.68 -14.52 -3.49
CA ARG A 32 5.19 -15.62 -2.63
C ARG A 32 3.78 -16.05 -3.05
N ASP A 33 3.65 -17.34 -3.29
CA ASP A 33 2.39 -18.04 -3.48
C ASP A 33 2.29 -19.12 -2.40
N TYR A 34 1.26 -19.05 -1.56
CA TYR A 34 1.02 -19.99 -0.47
C TYR A 34 0.08 -21.13 -0.89
N GLY A 35 -0.40 -21.15 -2.14
CA GLY A 35 -1.24 -22.22 -2.67
C GLY A 35 -2.66 -22.26 -2.08
N VAL A 36 -3.15 -21.12 -1.55
CA VAL A 36 -4.48 -21.01 -0.96
C VAL A 36 -5.44 -20.27 -1.90
N GLU A 37 -6.67 -20.77 -2.01
CA GLU A 37 -7.72 -20.10 -2.77
C GLU A 37 -8.00 -18.71 -2.17
N LYS A 38 -8.17 -17.69 -3.03
CA LYS A 38 -8.38 -16.29 -2.63
C LYS A 38 -7.30 -15.78 -1.66
N GLN A 39 -6.04 -16.13 -1.94
CA GLN A 39 -4.91 -15.62 -1.17
C GLN A 39 -4.93 -14.09 -1.14
N ILE A 40 -5.11 -13.57 0.07
CA ILE A 40 -5.01 -12.16 0.37
C ILE A 40 -3.64 -11.64 -0.12
N GLY A 41 -3.66 -10.63 -0.98
CA GLY A 41 -2.44 -10.08 -1.58
C GLY A 41 -2.12 -10.56 -2.99
N ARG A 42 -2.86 -11.56 -3.51
CA ARG A 42 -2.81 -12.01 -4.92
C ARG A 42 -4.13 -11.79 -5.67
N ASP A 43 -5.17 -11.35 -4.96
CA ASP A 43 -6.48 -10.98 -5.48
C ASP A 43 -6.61 -9.46 -5.70
N ASP A 44 -7.78 -9.03 -6.17
CA ASP A 44 -8.15 -7.61 -6.44
C ASP A 44 -8.38 -6.76 -5.17
N SER A 45 -7.93 -7.26 -4.02
CA SER A 45 -8.02 -6.54 -2.75
C SER A 45 -7.21 -5.25 -2.75
N ILE A 46 -7.69 -4.27 -1.96
CA ILE A 46 -6.98 -3.01 -1.75
C ILE A 46 -5.82 -3.25 -0.77
N VAL A 47 -4.62 -2.84 -1.16
CA VAL A 47 -3.42 -2.86 -0.31
C VAL A 47 -3.38 -1.60 0.55
N LEU A 48 -3.31 -1.76 1.87
CA LEU A 48 -3.01 -0.67 2.79
C LEU A 48 -1.61 -0.84 3.39
N ASP A 49 -0.78 0.19 3.23
CA ASP A 49 0.48 0.35 3.96
C ASP A 49 0.41 1.59 4.86
N PRO A 50 0.18 1.43 6.17
CA PRO A 50 0.01 2.56 7.09
C PRO A 50 1.34 3.26 7.45
N PHE A 51 2.48 2.70 7.06
CA PHE A 51 3.82 3.23 7.31
C PHE A 51 4.67 3.10 6.05
N ALA A 52 4.23 3.78 4.99
CA ALA A 52 4.70 3.54 3.64
C ALA A 52 6.20 3.79 3.45
N GLY A 53 6.85 4.59 4.30
CA GLY A 53 8.28 4.81 4.29
C GLY A 53 8.75 5.29 2.91
N SER A 54 9.60 4.52 2.25
CA SER A 54 10.08 4.86 0.89
C SER A 54 9.12 4.46 -0.25
N GLY A 55 8.01 3.79 0.05
CA GLY A 55 6.96 3.45 -0.91
C GLY A 55 7.11 2.12 -1.65
N THR A 56 8.02 1.23 -1.24
CA THR A 56 8.27 -0.04 -1.94
C THR A 56 7.01 -0.89 -2.10
N THR A 57 6.18 -0.99 -1.05
CA THR A 57 4.89 -1.67 -1.09
C THR A 57 3.94 -1.09 -2.14
N LEU A 58 3.87 0.24 -2.22
CA LEU A 58 2.94 0.95 -3.10
C LEU A 58 3.37 0.83 -4.56
N LEU A 59 4.67 0.88 -4.82
CA LEU A 59 5.25 0.63 -6.14
C LEU A 59 4.94 -0.78 -6.63
N ALA A 60 5.21 -1.79 -5.80
CA ALA A 60 4.90 -3.17 -6.14
C ALA A 60 3.39 -3.37 -6.38
N ALA A 61 2.53 -2.78 -5.54
CA ALA A 61 1.08 -2.84 -5.73
C ALA A 61 0.66 -2.20 -7.07
N ARG A 62 1.22 -1.05 -7.43
CA ARG A 62 0.97 -0.38 -8.73
C ARG A 62 1.42 -1.24 -9.90
N GLU A 63 2.63 -1.78 -9.87
CA GLU A 63 3.18 -2.61 -10.97
C GLU A 63 2.37 -3.90 -11.17
N LEU A 64 1.80 -4.44 -10.10
CA LEU A 64 0.88 -5.58 -10.15
C LEU A 64 -0.56 -5.18 -10.53
N GLY A 65 -0.81 -3.92 -10.89
CA GLY A 65 -2.15 -3.43 -11.26
C GLY A 65 -3.16 -3.36 -10.12
N ARG A 66 -2.69 -3.39 -8.87
CA ARG A 66 -3.55 -3.46 -7.68
C ARG A 66 -3.91 -2.06 -7.19
N ARG A 67 -5.07 -1.96 -6.54
CA ARG A 67 -5.47 -0.74 -5.83
C ARG A 67 -4.73 -0.65 -4.49
N TRP A 68 -4.32 0.56 -4.11
CA TRP A 68 -3.53 0.75 -2.90
C TRP A 68 -3.73 2.12 -2.25
N VAL A 69 -3.50 2.16 -0.93
CA VAL A 69 -3.43 3.34 -0.09
C VAL A 69 -2.16 3.26 0.75
N GLY A 70 -1.37 4.33 0.74
CA GLY A 70 -0.21 4.49 1.61
C GLY A 70 -0.42 5.65 2.58
N ILE A 71 0.05 5.49 3.82
CA ILE A 71 0.12 6.58 4.79
C ILE A 71 1.58 6.75 5.21
N GLU A 72 2.06 7.99 5.22
CA GLU A 72 3.41 8.30 5.68
C GLU A 72 3.41 9.63 6.43
N ILE A 73 4.08 9.66 7.58
CA ILE A 73 4.07 10.81 8.48
C ILE A 73 5.06 11.90 8.06
N LYS A 74 6.16 11.52 7.38
CA LYS A 74 7.22 12.45 6.97
C LYS A 74 6.95 12.98 5.56
N PRO A 75 6.71 14.29 5.38
CA PRO A 75 6.44 14.88 4.06
C PRO A 75 7.53 14.58 3.02
N ALA A 76 8.81 14.61 3.41
CA ALA A 76 9.93 14.30 2.52
C ALA A 76 9.87 12.87 1.95
N PHE A 77 9.31 11.91 2.70
CA PHE A 77 9.08 10.55 2.21
C PHE A 77 7.85 10.47 1.31
N VAL A 78 6.79 11.24 1.58
CA VAL A 78 5.64 11.38 0.68
C VAL A 78 6.08 11.91 -0.69
N ASP A 79 6.89 12.97 -0.72
CA ASP A 79 7.45 13.52 -1.96
C ASP A 79 8.30 12.49 -2.72
N LEU A 80 9.09 11.69 -1.99
CA LEU A 80 9.86 10.58 -2.58
C LEU A 80 8.94 9.53 -3.21
N ILE A 81 7.89 9.12 -2.51
CA ILE A 81 6.91 8.13 -3.01
C ILE A 81 6.24 8.67 -4.28
N GLU A 82 5.72 9.89 -4.24
CA GLU A 82 5.05 10.53 -5.38
C GLU A 82 5.97 10.66 -6.59
N ARG A 83 7.25 11.01 -6.39
CA ARG A 83 8.25 11.01 -7.47
C ARG A 83 8.46 9.61 -8.05
N ARG A 84 8.59 8.58 -7.20
CA ARG A 84 8.77 7.20 -7.67
C ARG A 84 7.55 6.70 -8.46
N LEU A 85 6.34 7.10 -8.05
CA LEU A 85 5.08 6.77 -8.73
C LEU A 85 4.82 7.54 -10.03
N ARG A 86 5.62 8.58 -10.34
CA ARG A 86 5.53 9.32 -11.62
C ARG A 86 6.58 8.87 -12.64
N MET A 87 7.68 8.26 -12.19
CA MET A 87 8.84 7.93 -13.04
C MET A 87 8.82 6.53 -13.66
N GLN A 88 7.79 5.73 -13.41
CA GLN A 88 7.49 4.52 -14.19
C GLN A 88 6.01 4.53 -14.55
#